data_AF-A0A943FGX5-F1
#
_entry.id   AF-A0A943FGX5-F1
#
_cell.length_a   1.000
_cell.length_b   1.000
_cell.length_c   1.000
_cell.angle_alpha   90.00
_cell.angle_beta   90.00
_cell.angle_gamma   90.00
#
_symmetry.space_group_name_H-M   'P 1'
#
loop_
_entity.id
_entity.type
_entity.pdbx_description
1 polymer ?
#
loop_
_entity_poly.entity_id
_entity_poly.type
_entity_poly.pdbx_seq_one_letter_code
_entity_poly.pdbx_strand_id
1 'polypeptide(L)'
;MNRFSKKCTALFAAAALACTLTANAWAMGSLDHFKTVSTYTDTTFSDVSGWYAGYVETCYELGLFSGTGTGRFSPDASMTAAEAVKLAACLHSIYETGSADFVQGNPWWQVYADYCLENGIMEDAFHDYSNAISRAQFAVLLAAALPDEVLSEMNAIADEAIPDVHVSDSYGPAVYKLYRAGVFTGTDSTGAFHPNTNIRRSEVAAVITRMVRVSERKSVTLGASSGSVLTAEQVYARCAPSVFSMITYDANGEIYSRGSGVFLSADGTAVTNWHVLDGVASAEIITNDGKTYKVLGVYNYDVENDLARIQIGGSGFTPISVDYSGSLLTGATVYAIGNPQGLENSLSAGLVSSAHRTINGVNYIQITTPISSGSSGGALINARGQLVGITTASMSNGQNLNLAIPITALTALKQESYQSVSATVSAFVKELSNSFKLSKSSVRLSPGGSTTVTCSIPGIPSGYSVSYEVSTRSIVQCSWGEWGNDDNVALTLTGQNLGDVTVTISLHNRSDEVLAQRTIEVAVR
;
A
#
# COMPACT_ATOMS: atom_id res chain seq x y z
N MET A 1 -29.18 75.99 60.81
CA MET A 1 -29.30 74.59 60.34
C MET A 1 -28.08 74.31 59.46
N ASN A 2 -27.04 73.71 60.05
CA ASN A 2 -26.48 72.37 59.74
C ASN A 2 -26.04 72.20 58.26
N ARG A 3 -24.84 71.78 57.88
CA ARG A 3 -23.64 71.25 58.57
C ARG A 3 -22.52 71.07 57.51
N PHE A 4 -21.27 71.39 57.87
CA PHE A 4 -20.01 70.65 57.59
C PHE A 4 -19.54 70.46 56.12
N SER A 5 -18.42 71.08 55.68
CA SER A 5 -16.98 70.66 55.79
C SER A 5 -16.64 69.41 54.95
N LYS A 6 -15.61 69.36 54.08
CA LYS A 6 -14.18 69.77 54.12
C LYS A 6 -13.70 69.98 52.66
N LYS A 7 -13.02 71.08 52.28
CA LYS A 7 -11.55 71.38 52.38
C LYS A 7 -10.68 70.28 51.73
N CYS A 8 -10.07 70.52 50.57
CA CYS A 8 -8.82 71.27 50.29
C CYS A 8 -7.64 70.31 50.10
N THR A 9 -6.95 70.45 48.95
CA THR A 9 -5.57 70.07 48.52
C THR A 9 -5.60 69.25 47.21
N ALA A 10 -4.83 69.50 46.16
CA ALA A 10 -3.78 70.47 45.88
C ALA A 10 -3.75 70.70 44.35
N LEU A 11 -3.79 71.96 43.95
CA LEU A 11 -3.70 72.44 42.57
C LEU A 11 -2.26 72.95 42.37
N PHE A 12 -1.30 72.03 42.24
CA PHE A 12 0.09 72.33 41.91
C PHE A 12 0.73 71.11 41.23
N ALA A 13 0.65 71.07 39.90
CA ALA A 13 1.62 70.46 38.97
C ALA A 13 0.97 70.31 37.58
N ALA A 14 0.65 71.42 36.91
CA ALA A 14 0.11 71.43 35.55
C ALA A 14 1.17 71.78 34.48
N ALA A 15 2.45 71.46 34.69
CA ALA A 15 3.52 71.89 33.78
C ALA A 15 4.73 70.94 33.67
N ALA A 16 4.56 69.63 33.91
CA ALA A 16 5.65 68.66 33.69
C ALA A 16 5.10 67.25 33.44
N LEU A 17 4.42 67.03 32.31
CA LEU A 17 4.21 65.69 31.75
C LEU A 17 3.90 65.79 30.24
N ALA A 18 4.75 66.52 29.52
CA ALA A 18 4.93 66.41 28.08
C ALA A 18 6.44 66.19 27.87
N CYS A 19 6.80 65.12 27.14
CA CYS A 19 8.09 64.38 27.18
C CYS A 19 8.13 63.39 28.36
N THR A 20 7.99 62.08 28.21
CA THR A 20 8.40 61.18 27.14
C THR A 20 7.39 60.04 26.97
N LEU A 21 6.56 60.08 25.92
CA LEU A 21 6.10 58.83 25.32
C LEU A 21 7.30 58.27 24.56
N THR A 22 8.18 57.53 25.24
CA THR A 22 8.92 56.50 24.53
C THR A 22 7.85 55.51 24.11
N ALA A 23 7.41 55.61 22.86
CA ALA A 23 6.85 54.48 22.18
C ALA A 23 7.92 53.38 22.29
N ASN A 24 7.76 52.48 23.24
CA ASN A 24 8.31 51.14 23.07
C ASN A 24 7.55 50.61 21.86
N ALA A 25 8.09 50.86 20.67
CA ALA A 25 7.79 50.05 19.52
C ALA A 25 8.25 48.65 19.95
N TRP A 26 7.31 47.87 20.49
CA TRP A 26 7.47 46.43 20.51
C TRP A 26 7.77 46.08 19.06
N ALA A 27 8.98 45.60 18.80
CA ALA A 27 9.28 45.04 17.50
C ALA A 27 8.19 43.98 17.29
N MET A 28 7.32 44.18 16.31
CA MET A 28 6.40 43.12 15.93
C MET A 28 7.26 41.98 15.40
N GLY A 29 6.98 40.75 15.82
CA GLY A 29 7.77 39.60 15.38
C GLY A 29 7.94 39.57 13.86
N SER A 30 9.14 39.23 13.40
CA SER A 30 9.48 39.27 11.97
C SER A 30 10.51 38.22 11.59
N LEU A 31 10.34 37.63 10.40
CA LEU A 31 11.35 36.76 9.80
C LEU A 31 12.66 37.51 9.46
N ASP A 32 12.62 38.84 9.31
CA ASP A 32 13.81 39.66 9.04
C ASP A 32 14.79 39.70 10.23
N HIS A 33 14.37 39.21 11.40
CA HIS A 33 15.22 39.04 12.57
C HIS A 33 16.24 37.91 12.41
N PHE A 34 15.99 36.93 11.52
CA PHE A 34 16.94 35.85 11.24
C PHE A 34 18.04 36.34 10.29
N LYS A 35 19.07 36.96 10.87
CA LYS A 35 20.23 37.52 10.16
C LYS A 35 21.46 36.63 10.34
N THR A 36 22.38 36.70 9.38
CA THR A 36 23.68 36.04 9.47
C THR A 36 24.48 36.62 10.64
N VAL A 37 24.84 35.76 11.60
CA VAL A 37 25.63 36.05 12.80
C VAL A 37 26.95 35.28 12.85
N SER A 38 27.18 34.38 11.89
CA SER A 38 28.39 33.57 11.77
C SER A 38 28.74 33.34 10.30
N THR A 39 30.01 33.08 9.99
CA THR A 39 30.48 32.78 8.63
C THR A 39 30.77 31.29 8.49
N TYR A 40 30.15 30.63 7.52
CA TYR A 40 30.46 29.24 7.19
C TYR A 40 31.63 29.15 6.21
N THR A 41 32.49 28.15 6.39
CA THR A 41 33.57 27.79 5.45
C THR A 41 33.58 26.29 5.22
N ASP A 42 34.17 25.84 4.11
CA ASP A 42 34.33 24.41 3.80
C ASP A 42 35.08 23.60 4.87
N THR A 43 35.78 24.27 5.80
CA THR A 43 36.48 23.66 6.93
C THR A 43 35.69 23.68 8.24
N THR A 44 34.44 24.19 8.24
CA THR A 44 33.61 24.32 9.45
C THR A 44 33.19 22.96 9.97
N PHE A 45 32.69 22.08 9.09
CA PHE A 45 32.35 20.71 9.43
C PHE A 45 32.94 19.73 8.41
N SER A 46 33.72 18.78 8.93
CA SER A 46 34.40 17.75 8.12
C SER A 46 33.46 16.68 7.54
N ASP A 47 32.24 16.56 8.06
CA ASP A 47 31.27 15.51 7.74
C ASP A 47 29.97 16.02 7.09
N VAL A 48 29.99 17.26 6.58
CA VAL A 48 28.84 17.85 5.87
C VAL A 48 29.07 17.75 4.37
N SER A 49 28.23 16.96 3.70
CA SER A 49 28.20 16.81 2.24
C SER A 49 26.82 16.30 1.78
N GLY A 50 26.47 16.49 0.51
CA GLY A 50 25.21 15.99 -0.05
C GLY A 50 24.03 16.95 0.09
N TRP A 51 22.80 16.41 0.03
CA TRP A 51 21.56 17.17 -0.16
C TRP A 51 21.26 18.19 0.96
N TYR A 52 21.78 17.96 2.17
CA TYR A 52 21.53 18.81 3.34
C TYR A 52 22.58 19.89 3.57
N ALA A 53 23.68 19.90 2.81
CA ALA A 53 24.84 20.75 3.09
C ALA A 53 24.49 22.25 3.14
N GLY A 54 23.76 22.76 2.15
CA GLY A 54 23.35 24.17 2.12
C GLY A 54 22.37 24.57 3.24
N TYR A 55 21.57 23.62 3.75
CA TYR A 55 20.71 23.87 4.90
C TYR A 55 21.53 23.93 6.21
N VAL A 56 22.55 23.09 6.34
CA VAL A 56 23.46 23.12 7.49
C VAL A 56 24.24 24.44 7.53
N GLU A 57 24.76 24.87 6.38
CA GLU A 57 25.40 26.18 6.21
C GLU A 57 24.46 27.30 6.65
N THR A 58 23.24 27.34 6.10
CA THR A 58 22.25 28.36 6.45
C THR A 58 21.95 28.39 7.94
N CYS A 59 21.67 27.23 8.56
CA CYS A 59 21.38 27.15 9.99
C CYS A 59 22.57 27.57 10.87
N TYR A 60 23.80 27.27 10.44
CA TYR A 60 25.02 27.70 11.14
C TYR A 60 25.19 29.22 11.07
N GLU A 61 25.05 29.80 9.88
CA GLU A 61 25.17 31.24 9.67
C GLU A 61 24.12 32.04 10.45
N LEU A 62 22.90 31.50 10.59
CA LEU A 62 21.83 32.09 11.39
C LEU A 62 21.99 31.85 12.91
N GLY A 63 23.03 31.14 13.35
CA GLY A 63 23.26 30.83 14.77
C GLY A 63 22.28 29.83 15.37
N LEU A 64 21.49 29.14 14.54
CA LEU A 64 20.49 28.16 14.98
C LEU A 64 21.09 26.77 15.22
N PHE A 65 22.21 26.46 14.56
CA PHE A 65 22.93 25.21 14.73
C PHE A 65 24.38 25.42 15.13
N SER A 66 24.85 24.55 16.02
CA SER A 66 26.26 24.32 16.29
C SER A 66 26.62 22.86 15.99
N GLY A 67 27.89 22.61 15.70
CA GLY A 67 28.41 21.25 15.60
C GLY A 67 28.33 20.48 16.91
N THR A 68 28.58 19.19 16.85
CA THR A 68 28.65 18.29 18.02
C THR A 68 30.02 18.34 18.73
N GLY A 69 30.88 19.29 18.35
CA GLY A 69 32.28 19.37 18.77
C GLY A 69 33.25 18.77 17.74
N THR A 70 34.54 19.04 17.89
CA THR A 70 35.64 18.52 17.03
C THR A 70 35.53 18.81 15.52
N GLY A 71 34.83 19.88 15.13
CA GLY A 71 34.63 20.20 13.71
C GLY A 71 33.72 19.21 12.99
N ARG A 72 32.71 18.69 13.68
CA ARG A 72 31.70 17.76 13.15
C ARG A 72 30.28 18.26 13.38
N PHE A 73 29.39 17.95 12.44
CA PHE A 73 27.96 18.19 12.53
C PHE A 73 27.16 16.93 12.93
N SER A 74 27.65 15.74 12.58
CA SER A 74 26.99 14.44 12.81
C SER A 74 25.59 14.35 12.17
N PRO A 75 25.47 14.42 10.83
CA PRO A 75 24.21 14.58 10.11
C PRO A 75 23.21 13.43 10.28
N ASP A 76 23.68 12.20 10.53
CA ASP A 76 22.83 11.02 10.72
C ASP A 76 22.47 10.75 12.18
N ALA A 77 23.03 11.49 13.13
CA ALA A 77 22.67 11.35 14.53
C ALA A 77 21.23 11.83 14.77
N SER A 78 20.51 11.12 15.64
CA SER A 78 19.21 11.56 16.12
C SER A 78 19.34 12.81 16.99
N MET A 79 18.40 13.73 16.86
CA MET A 79 18.32 14.90 17.72
C MET A 79 17.65 14.54 19.05
N THR A 80 18.15 15.11 20.15
CA THR A 80 17.56 14.94 21.49
C THR A 80 16.41 15.92 21.74
N ALA A 81 15.54 15.61 22.70
CA ALA A 81 14.49 16.54 23.14
C ALA A 81 15.07 17.86 23.69
N ALA A 82 16.21 17.83 24.39
CA ALA A 82 16.93 19.03 24.83
C ALA A 82 17.30 19.96 23.66
N GLU A 83 17.87 19.40 22.60
CA GLU A 83 18.26 20.16 21.40
C GLU A 83 17.02 20.72 20.67
N ALA A 84 15.96 19.93 20.56
CA ALA A 84 14.72 20.35 19.92
C ALA A 84 14.03 21.52 20.66
N VAL A 85 13.98 21.46 21.99
CA VAL A 85 13.38 22.52 22.82
C VAL A 85 14.22 23.80 22.78
N LYS A 86 15.56 23.69 22.82
CA LYS A 86 16.43 24.84 22.57
C LYS A 86 16.10 25.49 21.23
N LEU A 87 15.98 24.70 20.18
CA LEU A 87 15.74 25.17 18.83
C LEU A 87 14.39 25.89 18.72
N ALA A 88 13.32 25.34 19.29
CA ALA A 88 12.01 25.97 19.33
C ALA A 88 12.02 27.31 20.10
N ALA A 89 12.67 27.34 21.27
CA ALA A 89 12.84 28.57 22.05
C ALA A 89 13.64 29.64 21.28
N CYS A 90 14.73 29.25 20.62
CA CYS A 90 15.53 30.17 19.81
C CYS A 90 14.75 30.71 18.61
N LEU A 91 13.99 29.88 17.89
CA LEU A 91 13.14 30.34 16.79
C LEU A 91 12.15 31.39 17.25
N HIS A 92 11.41 31.08 18.31
CA HIS A 92 10.40 31.99 18.85
C HIS A 92 11.01 33.29 19.37
N SER A 93 12.09 33.20 20.17
CA SER A 93 12.77 34.38 20.73
C SER A 93 13.35 35.29 19.66
N ILE A 94 14.02 34.73 18.64
CA ILE A 94 14.58 35.53 17.54
C ILE A 94 13.44 36.19 16.76
N TYR A 95 12.38 35.44 16.46
CA TYR A 95 11.23 35.99 15.77
C TYR A 95 10.62 37.17 16.53
N GLU A 96 10.35 37.03 17.82
CA GLU A 96 9.70 38.06 18.65
C GLU A 96 10.62 39.24 18.98
N THR A 97 11.89 38.99 19.28
CA THR A 97 12.77 39.99 19.92
C THR A 97 13.98 40.39 19.09
N GLY A 98 14.32 39.65 18.04
CA GLY A 98 15.54 39.86 17.27
C GLY A 98 16.77 39.12 17.77
N SER A 99 16.70 38.45 18.93
CA SER A 99 17.83 37.69 19.49
C SER A 99 17.41 36.43 20.25
N ALA A 100 18.39 35.58 20.55
CA ALA A 100 18.24 34.37 21.37
C ALA A 100 19.17 34.44 22.59
N ASP A 101 19.03 35.51 23.38
CA ASP A 101 19.90 35.79 24.52
C ASP A 101 19.40 35.08 25.79
N PHE A 102 19.72 33.79 25.90
CA PHE A 102 19.35 32.97 27.06
C PHE A 102 20.50 32.88 28.08
N VAL A 103 20.21 33.22 29.34
CA VAL A 103 21.14 32.98 30.45
C VAL A 103 21.16 31.48 30.75
N GLN A 104 22.32 30.85 30.55
CA GLN A 104 22.43 29.39 30.68
C GLN A 104 22.20 28.92 32.11
N GLY A 105 21.38 27.87 32.25
CA GLY A 105 21.10 27.18 33.51
C GLY A 105 21.89 25.87 33.66
N ASN A 106 21.59 25.14 34.73
CA ASN A 106 22.02 23.76 34.92
C ASN A 106 20.80 22.90 35.30
N PRO A 107 20.39 21.91 34.48
CA PRO A 107 20.99 21.51 33.20
C PRO A 107 20.90 22.60 32.13
N TRP A 108 21.81 22.58 31.15
CA TRP A 108 21.94 23.64 30.13
C TRP A 108 20.64 23.91 29.36
N TRP A 109 19.79 22.90 29.22
CA TRP A 109 18.55 22.99 28.45
C TRP A 109 17.36 23.57 29.23
N GLN A 110 17.45 23.70 30.57
CA GLN A 110 16.31 24.07 31.43
C GLN A 110 15.72 25.43 31.04
N VAL A 111 16.58 26.42 30.77
CA VAL A 111 16.15 27.77 30.39
C VAL A 111 15.26 27.78 29.15
N TYR A 112 15.50 26.89 28.19
CA TYR A 112 14.69 26.81 26.97
C TYR A 112 13.38 26.07 27.21
N ALA A 113 13.36 25.07 28.09
CA ALA A 113 12.15 24.36 28.48
C ALA A 113 11.19 25.31 29.22
N ASP A 114 11.71 26.08 30.18
CA ASP A 114 10.94 27.09 30.92
C ASP A 114 10.36 28.13 29.95
N TYR A 115 11.19 28.64 29.03
CA TYR A 115 10.74 29.57 27.99
C TYR A 115 9.63 28.98 27.12
N CYS A 116 9.76 27.72 26.68
CA CYS A 116 8.74 27.06 25.85
C CYS A 116 7.41 26.88 26.59
N LEU A 117 7.44 26.56 27.89
CA LEU A 117 6.23 26.46 28.71
C LEU A 117 5.59 27.84 28.92
N GLU A 118 6.38 28.85 29.25
CA GLU A 118 5.89 30.22 29.50
C GLU A 118 5.25 30.86 28.25
N ASN A 119 5.76 30.54 27.07
CA ASN A 119 5.26 31.07 25.79
C ASN A 119 4.26 30.12 25.10
N GLY A 120 3.85 29.01 25.72
CA GLY A 120 2.86 28.08 25.16
C GLY A 120 3.34 27.30 23.93
N ILE A 121 4.65 27.22 23.71
CA ILE A 121 5.27 26.39 22.66
C ILE A 121 5.20 24.91 23.02
N MET A 122 5.19 24.63 24.33
CA MET A 122 5.10 23.29 24.91
C MET A 122 4.01 23.29 25.98
N GLU A 123 3.15 22.27 25.96
CA GLU A 123 2.10 22.10 26.98
C GLU A 123 2.67 21.47 28.26
N ASP A 124 3.48 20.42 28.12
CA ASP A 124 4.08 19.66 29.22
C ASP A 124 5.57 19.41 28.98
N ALA A 125 6.35 19.39 30.07
CA ALA A 125 7.77 19.03 30.01
C ALA A 125 8.00 17.59 29.55
N PHE A 126 9.07 17.37 28.79
CA PHE A 126 9.51 16.02 28.42
C PHE A 126 9.92 15.22 29.66
N HIS A 127 9.60 13.92 29.65
CA HIS A 127 10.00 13.01 30.73
C HIS A 127 11.52 12.86 30.86
N ASP A 128 12.23 12.82 29.73
CA ASP A 128 13.69 12.79 29.66
C ASP A 128 14.16 13.57 28.42
N TYR A 129 14.88 14.66 28.67
CA TYR A 129 15.40 15.55 27.64
C TYR A 129 16.62 14.98 26.89
N SER A 130 17.24 13.91 27.41
CA SER A 130 18.39 13.26 26.78
C SER A 130 17.96 12.25 25.70
N ASN A 131 16.69 11.85 25.68
CA ASN A 131 16.17 10.92 24.69
C ASN A 131 16.08 11.56 23.31
N ALA A 132 16.25 10.71 22.29
CA ALA A 132 15.98 11.11 20.92
C ALA A 132 14.51 11.49 20.75
N ILE A 133 14.26 12.62 20.09
CA ILE A 133 12.91 13.11 19.84
C ILE A 133 12.30 12.42 18.61
N SER A 134 11.03 12.03 18.70
CA SER A 134 10.30 11.53 17.53
C SER A 134 9.94 12.66 16.57
N ARG A 135 9.68 12.33 15.30
CA ARG A 135 9.22 13.29 14.30
C ARG A 135 7.90 13.94 14.69
N ALA A 136 6.96 13.19 15.26
CA ALA A 136 5.69 13.73 15.75
C ALA A 136 5.90 14.76 16.87
N GLN A 137 6.70 14.43 17.88
CA GLN A 137 7.01 15.36 18.98
C GLN A 137 7.71 16.62 18.47
N PHE A 138 8.65 16.46 17.55
CA PHE A 138 9.35 17.59 16.94
C PHE A 138 8.42 18.50 16.13
N ALA A 139 7.48 17.94 15.36
CA ALA A 139 6.51 18.71 14.60
C ALA A 139 5.59 19.55 15.50
N VAL A 140 5.14 19.00 16.63
CA VAL A 140 4.31 19.72 17.60
C VAL A 140 5.04 20.95 18.16
N LEU A 141 6.28 20.78 18.63
CA LEU A 141 7.10 21.92 19.10
C LEU A 141 7.28 22.98 18.02
N LEU A 142 7.61 22.55 16.81
CA LEU A 142 7.95 23.45 15.72
C LEU A 142 6.73 24.25 15.22
N ALA A 143 5.57 23.60 15.15
CA ALA A 143 4.31 24.22 14.72
C ALA A 143 3.77 25.28 15.69
N ALA A 144 4.29 25.30 16.93
CA ALA A 144 3.98 26.29 17.95
C ALA A 144 5.08 27.36 18.12
N ALA A 145 6.25 27.18 17.51
CA ALA A 145 7.40 28.08 17.67
C ALA A 145 7.29 29.40 16.87
N LEU A 146 6.49 29.43 15.81
CA LEU A 146 6.22 30.62 15.00
C LEU A 146 4.70 30.79 14.82
N PRO A 147 4.20 32.02 14.65
CA PRO A 147 2.77 32.26 14.51
C PRO A 147 2.22 31.79 13.15
N ASP A 148 0.92 31.52 13.11
CA ASP A 148 0.23 30.94 11.95
C ASP A 148 0.34 31.79 10.68
N GLU A 149 0.41 33.13 10.83
CA GLU A 149 0.58 34.05 9.70
C GLU A 149 1.89 33.80 8.94
N VAL A 150 2.95 33.42 9.66
CA VAL A 150 4.25 33.08 9.09
C VAL A 150 4.21 31.70 8.43
N LEU A 151 3.39 30.79 8.96
CA LEU A 151 3.19 29.44 8.45
C LEU A 151 1.97 29.32 7.51
N SER A 152 1.71 30.38 6.73
CA SER A 152 0.65 30.39 5.74
C SER A 152 0.73 29.22 4.76
N GLU A 153 -0.44 28.71 4.37
CA GLU A 153 -0.57 27.56 3.50
C GLU A 153 -0.05 27.90 2.09
N MET A 154 0.99 27.18 1.66
CA MET A 154 1.54 27.20 0.31
C MET A 154 1.06 25.99 -0.51
N ASN A 155 0.83 24.86 0.15
CA ASN A 155 0.41 23.61 -0.44
C ASN A 155 -1.04 23.29 -0.07
N ALA A 156 -1.87 22.99 -1.05
CA ALA A 156 -3.23 22.52 -0.86
C ALA A 156 -3.24 21.02 -0.49
N ILE A 157 -2.83 20.71 0.74
CA ILE A 157 -2.82 19.34 1.26
C ILE A 157 -4.17 19.06 1.92
N ALA A 158 -5.01 18.25 1.26
CA ALA A 158 -6.28 17.83 1.82
C ALA A 158 -6.08 17.04 3.13
N ASP A 159 -7.08 17.09 4.01
CA ASP A 159 -7.13 16.20 5.17
C ASP A 159 -7.00 14.74 4.69
N GLU A 160 -6.28 13.91 5.45
CA GLU A 160 -6.00 12.51 5.15
C GLU A 160 -5.10 12.27 3.90
N ALA A 161 -4.49 13.32 3.34
CA ALA A 161 -3.59 13.20 2.20
C ALA A 161 -2.17 12.74 2.56
N ILE A 162 -1.78 12.82 3.84
CA ILE A 162 -0.49 12.30 4.33
C ILE A 162 -0.68 10.81 4.65
N PRO A 163 0.03 9.87 3.99
CA PRO A 163 -0.30 8.44 4.02
C PRO A 163 -0.41 7.78 5.40
N ASP A 164 0.32 8.30 6.38
CA ASP A 164 0.53 7.71 7.70
C ASP A 164 0.25 8.69 8.85
N VAL A 165 -0.49 9.76 8.58
CA VAL A 165 -0.91 10.75 9.60
C VAL A 165 -2.37 11.13 9.39
N HIS A 166 -3.18 10.87 10.43
CA HIS A 166 -4.57 11.30 10.48
C HIS A 166 -4.67 12.71 11.08
N VAL A 167 -5.59 13.53 10.59
CA VAL A 167 -5.80 14.89 11.13
C VAL A 167 -6.25 14.85 12.59
N SER A 168 -6.94 13.77 12.99
CA SER A 168 -7.39 13.53 14.36
C SER A 168 -6.32 13.04 15.33
N ASP A 169 -5.12 12.70 14.85
CA ASP A 169 -4.00 12.34 15.74
C ASP A 169 -3.61 13.55 16.60
N SER A 170 -3.12 13.32 17.81
CA SER A 170 -2.73 14.42 18.73
C SER A 170 -1.67 15.35 18.13
N TYR A 171 -0.82 14.83 17.25
CA TYR A 171 0.19 15.59 16.49
C TYR A 171 -0.27 15.95 15.06
N GLY A 172 -1.41 15.41 14.60
CA GLY A 172 -1.92 15.56 13.24
C GLY A 172 -2.01 17.02 12.81
N PRO A 173 -2.68 17.92 13.56
CA PRO A 173 -2.81 19.33 13.18
C PRO A 173 -1.47 20.03 12.97
N ALA A 174 -0.46 19.74 13.82
CA ALA A 174 0.88 20.29 13.70
C ALA A 174 1.58 19.81 12.42
N VAL A 175 1.46 18.52 12.12
CA VAL A 175 2.04 17.94 10.91
C VAL A 175 1.39 18.54 9.66
N TYR A 176 0.05 18.56 9.57
CA TYR A 176 -0.66 19.13 8.42
C TYR A 176 -0.32 20.62 8.23
N LYS A 177 -0.25 21.42 9.30
CA LYS A 177 0.18 22.82 9.25
C LYS A 177 1.55 22.95 8.56
N LEU A 178 2.52 22.17 9.00
CA LEU A 178 3.89 22.23 8.47
C LEU A 178 4.03 21.66 7.05
N TYR A 179 3.22 20.68 6.64
CA TYR A 179 3.15 20.22 5.25
C TYR A 179 2.51 21.26 4.33
N ARG A 180 1.41 21.88 4.78
CA ARG A 180 0.74 22.96 4.05
C ARG A 180 1.64 24.18 3.91
N ALA A 181 2.44 24.49 4.92
CA ALA A 181 3.48 25.52 4.82
C ALA A 181 4.68 25.10 3.95
N GLY A 182 4.79 23.85 3.50
CA GLY A 182 5.93 23.34 2.72
C GLY A 182 7.24 23.25 3.51
N VAL A 183 7.13 23.18 4.83
CA VAL A 183 8.25 22.94 5.75
C VAL A 183 8.59 21.45 5.76
N PHE A 184 7.59 20.60 5.93
CA PHE A 184 7.70 19.14 5.76
C PHE A 184 7.31 18.69 4.35
N THR A 185 7.93 17.61 3.88
CA THR A 185 7.77 17.08 2.51
C THR A 185 7.66 15.57 2.43
N GLY A 186 7.64 14.87 3.58
CA GLY A 186 7.82 13.42 3.66
C GLY A 186 9.27 12.97 3.50
N THR A 187 9.52 11.70 3.83
CA THR A 187 10.86 11.09 3.74
C THR A 187 11.04 10.18 2.52
N ASP A 188 9.96 9.97 1.76
CA ASP A 188 9.93 9.11 0.59
C ASP A 188 9.03 9.69 -0.52
N SER A 189 8.95 8.99 -1.65
CA SER A 189 8.17 9.42 -2.81
C SER A 189 6.65 9.43 -2.59
N THR A 190 6.15 8.81 -1.51
CA THR A 190 4.72 8.81 -1.15
C THR A 190 4.34 10.03 -0.33
N GLY A 191 5.33 10.73 0.23
CA GLY A 191 5.10 11.83 1.15
C GLY A 191 4.77 11.39 2.57
N ALA A 192 5.07 10.14 2.94
CA ALA A 192 4.87 9.64 4.30
C ALA A 192 5.75 10.38 5.31
N PHE A 193 5.19 10.66 6.49
CA PHE A 193 5.80 11.46 7.54
C PHE A 193 6.62 10.63 8.53
N HIS A 194 6.27 9.37 8.77
CA HIS A 194 6.86 8.42 9.71
C HIS A 194 6.89 8.90 11.17
N PRO A 195 5.73 9.19 11.79
CA PRO A 195 5.62 9.96 13.05
C PRO A 195 6.40 9.39 14.24
N ASN A 196 6.54 8.06 14.31
CA ASN A 196 7.18 7.36 15.45
C ASN A 196 8.69 7.17 15.30
N THR A 197 9.28 7.60 14.19
CA THR A 197 10.74 7.51 13.97
C THR A 197 11.45 8.72 14.57
N ASN A 198 12.73 8.56 14.91
CA ASN A 198 13.57 9.66 15.36
C ASN A 198 14.00 10.53 14.19
N ILE A 199 14.03 11.85 14.38
CA ILE A 199 14.48 12.78 13.35
C ILE A 199 16.00 12.95 13.37
N ARG A 200 16.64 12.93 12.20
CA ARG A 200 18.09 13.12 12.05
C ARG A 200 18.46 14.59 11.98
N ARG A 201 19.65 14.96 12.46
CA ARG A 201 20.15 16.35 12.44
C ARG A 201 20.17 16.98 11.03
N SER A 202 20.45 16.19 9.99
CA SER A 202 20.38 16.63 8.58
C SER A 202 18.95 17.03 8.15
N GLU A 203 17.95 16.26 8.55
CA GLU A 203 16.54 16.56 8.28
C GLU A 203 16.08 17.82 9.03
N VAL A 204 16.52 17.96 10.28
CA VAL A 204 16.21 19.14 11.10
C VAL A 204 16.77 20.40 10.45
N ALA A 205 18.02 20.40 9.96
CA ALA A 205 18.60 21.56 9.29
C ALA A 205 17.74 22.04 8.11
N ALA A 206 17.22 21.10 7.31
CA ALA A 206 16.32 21.42 6.21
C ALA A 206 14.98 22.00 6.68
N VAL A 207 14.39 21.39 7.71
CA VAL A 207 13.12 21.84 8.30
C VAL A 207 13.24 23.25 8.89
N ILE A 208 14.31 23.53 9.65
CA ILE A 208 14.55 24.85 10.24
C ILE A 208 14.79 25.92 9.18
N THR A 209 15.59 25.60 8.16
CA THR A 209 15.80 26.56 7.07
C THR A 209 14.47 26.97 6.44
N ARG A 210 13.53 26.03 6.26
CA ARG A 210 12.19 26.30 5.68
C ARG A 210 11.24 27.02 6.64
N MET A 211 11.44 26.89 7.96
CA MET A 211 10.71 27.69 8.95
C MET A 211 11.03 29.17 8.77
N VAL A 212 12.32 29.51 8.63
CA VAL A 212 12.79 30.91 8.68
C VAL A 212 13.01 31.54 7.30
N ARG A 213 13.17 30.73 6.23
CA ARG A 213 13.27 31.20 4.84
C ARG A 213 12.11 30.66 4.01
N VAL A 214 11.12 31.53 3.76
CA VAL A 214 9.93 31.20 2.96
C VAL A 214 10.31 30.71 1.55
N SER A 215 11.35 31.29 0.94
CA SER A 215 11.84 30.90 -0.39
C SER A 215 12.38 29.47 -0.48
N GLU A 216 12.72 28.86 0.66
CA GLU A 216 13.25 27.49 0.71
C GLU A 216 12.16 26.43 0.93
N ARG A 217 10.94 26.87 1.30
CA ARG A 217 9.77 26.00 1.46
C ARG A 217 9.50 25.28 0.15
N LYS A 218 9.10 24.01 0.25
CA LYS A 218 8.93 23.15 -0.93
C LYS A 218 7.46 23.07 -1.31
N SER A 219 7.20 23.26 -2.59
CA SER A 219 5.90 22.90 -3.14
C SER A 219 5.77 21.37 -3.09
N VAL A 220 4.78 20.90 -2.33
CA VAL A 220 4.47 19.49 -2.18
C VAL A 220 3.08 19.27 -2.73
N THR A 221 2.97 18.35 -3.68
CA THR A 221 1.68 17.82 -4.09
C THR A 221 1.52 16.46 -3.44
N LEU A 222 0.90 16.43 -2.26
CA LEU A 222 0.34 15.20 -1.73
C LEU A 222 -1.10 15.16 -2.21
N GLY A 223 -1.49 14.07 -2.85
CA GLY A 223 -2.81 14.00 -3.46
C GLY A 223 -2.85 14.27 -4.95
N ALA A 224 -1.98 13.59 -5.73
CA ALA A 224 -2.53 12.77 -6.80
C ALA A 224 -3.40 11.69 -6.14
N SER A 225 -4.55 12.12 -5.66
CA SER A 225 -5.22 11.48 -4.55
C SER A 225 -5.70 10.10 -4.97
N SER A 226 -5.27 9.14 -4.15
CA SER A 226 -6.05 7.99 -3.71
C SER A 226 -7.32 8.43 -2.94
N GLY A 227 -7.99 9.52 -3.34
CA GLY A 227 -9.04 10.20 -2.56
C GLY A 227 -10.05 11.04 -3.39
N SER A 228 -9.65 11.69 -4.49
CA SER A 228 -10.61 12.30 -5.42
C SER A 228 -11.09 11.26 -6.41
N VAL A 229 -12.41 11.18 -6.59
CA VAL A 229 -13.01 10.41 -7.67
C VAL A 229 -12.48 10.94 -9.00
N LEU A 230 -11.72 10.11 -9.70
CA LEU A 230 -11.22 10.35 -11.04
C LEU A 230 -12.35 10.10 -12.05
N THR A 231 -12.31 10.85 -13.15
CA THR A 231 -13.09 10.49 -14.35
C THR A 231 -12.58 9.17 -14.94
N ALA A 232 -13.42 8.48 -15.72
CA ALA A 232 -13.04 7.24 -16.39
C ALA A 232 -11.78 7.42 -17.27
N GLU A 233 -11.66 8.56 -17.96
CA GLU A 233 -10.49 8.91 -18.78
C GLU A 233 -9.22 9.03 -17.93
N GLN A 234 -9.30 9.69 -16.77
CA GLN A 234 -8.17 9.81 -15.85
C GLN A 234 -7.79 8.47 -15.21
N VAL A 235 -8.77 7.63 -14.87
CA VAL A 235 -8.49 6.26 -14.40
C VAL A 235 -7.74 5.48 -15.48
N TYR A 236 -8.22 5.52 -16.72
CA TYR A 236 -7.56 4.83 -17.82
C TYR A 236 -6.15 5.33 -18.05
N ALA A 237 -5.95 6.64 -18.24
CA ALA A 237 -4.63 7.22 -18.47
C ALA A 237 -3.63 6.88 -17.35
N ARG A 238 -4.09 6.80 -16.10
CA ARG A 238 -3.26 6.46 -14.94
C ARG A 238 -2.92 4.97 -14.87
N CYS A 239 -3.90 4.09 -15.11
CA CYS A 239 -3.79 2.68 -14.77
C CYS A 239 -3.47 1.77 -15.98
N ALA A 240 -3.80 2.20 -17.21
CA ALA A 240 -3.53 1.44 -18.43
C ALA A 240 -2.06 1.00 -18.57
N PRO A 241 -1.03 1.84 -18.31
CA PRO A 241 0.36 1.42 -18.41
C PRO A 241 0.77 0.30 -17.44
N SER A 242 -0.02 0.07 -16.38
CA SER A 242 0.22 -0.97 -15.39
C SER A 242 -0.40 -2.33 -15.74
N VAL A 243 -1.25 -2.39 -16.77
CA VAL A 243 -1.93 -3.62 -17.19
C VAL A 243 -1.30 -4.14 -18.48
N PHE A 244 -1.10 -5.45 -18.56
CA PHE A 244 -0.53 -6.11 -19.73
C PHE A 244 -1.41 -7.26 -20.22
N SER A 245 -1.24 -7.63 -21.48
CA SER A 245 -1.75 -8.87 -22.08
C SER A 245 -0.79 -10.00 -21.83
N MET A 246 -1.29 -11.21 -21.65
CA MET A 246 -0.48 -12.41 -21.47
C MET A 246 -0.91 -13.49 -22.46
N ILE A 247 0.08 -14.06 -23.14
CA ILE A 247 -0.06 -15.20 -24.04
C ILE A 247 0.72 -16.34 -23.42
N THR A 248 0.08 -17.49 -23.28
CA THR A 248 0.68 -18.67 -22.69
C THR A 248 0.85 -19.75 -23.74
N TYR A 249 1.81 -20.63 -23.51
CA TYR A 249 2.19 -21.69 -24.44
C TYR A 249 2.25 -23.03 -23.71
N ASP A 250 1.81 -24.08 -24.42
CA ASP A 250 1.91 -25.45 -23.96
C ASP A 250 3.35 -25.99 -24.09
N ALA A 251 3.56 -27.27 -23.77
CA ALA A 251 4.87 -27.91 -23.87
C ALA A 251 5.38 -28.03 -25.32
N ASN A 252 4.51 -27.95 -26.32
CA ASN A 252 4.85 -27.99 -27.75
C ASN A 252 5.17 -26.60 -28.31
N GLY A 253 4.94 -25.53 -27.53
CA GLY A 253 5.11 -24.15 -27.96
C GLY A 253 3.90 -23.59 -28.73
N GLU A 254 2.76 -24.29 -28.72
CA GLU A 254 1.51 -23.81 -29.27
C GLU A 254 0.81 -22.87 -28.28
N ILE A 255 0.06 -21.89 -28.79
CA ILE A 255 -0.70 -20.97 -27.93
C ILE A 255 -1.75 -21.78 -27.17
N TYR A 256 -1.65 -21.74 -25.85
CA TYR A 256 -2.52 -22.48 -24.95
C TYR A 256 -3.68 -21.62 -24.45
N SER A 257 -3.39 -20.44 -23.91
CA SER A 257 -4.42 -19.53 -23.39
C SER A 257 -4.00 -18.06 -23.53
N ARG A 258 -4.96 -17.17 -23.30
CA ARG A 258 -4.76 -15.72 -23.24
C ARG A 258 -5.39 -15.14 -21.99
N GLY A 259 -4.74 -14.16 -21.40
CA GLY A 259 -5.24 -13.42 -20.24
C GLY A 259 -4.59 -12.06 -20.10
N SER A 260 -4.64 -11.54 -18.89
CA SER A 260 -4.10 -10.25 -18.49
C SER A 260 -3.27 -10.39 -17.21
N GLY A 261 -2.53 -9.35 -16.88
CA GLY A 261 -1.90 -9.21 -15.56
C GLY A 261 -1.64 -7.76 -15.23
N VAL A 262 -1.24 -7.51 -13.99
CA VAL A 262 -1.04 -6.16 -13.45
C VAL A 262 0.33 -6.07 -12.79
N PHE A 263 1.11 -5.04 -13.16
CA PHE A 263 2.39 -4.75 -12.51
C PHE A 263 2.19 -4.19 -11.10
N LEU A 264 2.90 -4.78 -10.14
CA LEU A 264 2.92 -4.37 -8.73
C LEU A 264 4.19 -3.57 -8.39
N SER A 265 5.25 -3.73 -9.19
CA SER A 265 6.53 -3.03 -9.00
C SER A 265 7.19 -2.73 -10.34
N ALA A 266 8.11 -1.76 -10.33
CA ALA A 266 8.86 -1.35 -11.52
C ALA A 266 9.91 -2.39 -12.00
N ASP A 267 10.27 -3.34 -11.13
CA ASP A 267 11.21 -4.43 -11.43
C ASP A 267 10.54 -5.68 -12.03
N GLY A 268 9.23 -5.64 -12.29
CA GLY A 268 8.52 -6.70 -12.99
C GLY A 268 7.80 -7.70 -12.09
N THR A 269 7.67 -7.44 -10.78
CA THR A 269 6.72 -8.21 -9.97
C THR A 269 5.30 -7.88 -10.42
N ALA A 270 4.51 -8.90 -10.70
CA ALA A 270 3.15 -8.76 -11.21
C ALA A 270 2.20 -9.79 -10.60
N VAL A 271 0.90 -9.60 -10.80
CA VAL A 271 -0.16 -10.53 -10.42
C VAL A 271 -1.04 -10.87 -11.62
N THR A 272 -1.50 -12.11 -11.66
CA THR A 272 -2.50 -12.62 -12.60
C THR A 272 -3.36 -13.70 -11.91
N ASN A 273 -4.25 -14.36 -12.64
CA ASN A 273 -4.97 -15.51 -12.13
C ASN A 273 -4.16 -16.80 -12.25
N TRP A 274 -4.30 -17.71 -11.27
CA TRP A 274 -3.66 -19.02 -11.34
C TRP A 274 -4.12 -19.82 -12.56
N HIS A 275 -5.43 -19.81 -12.85
CA HIS A 275 -5.96 -20.59 -13.96
C HIS A 275 -5.45 -20.18 -15.35
N VAL A 276 -4.86 -18.99 -15.48
CA VAL A 276 -4.24 -18.56 -16.74
C VAL A 276 -2.91 -19.29 -16.95
N LEU A 277 -2.22 -19.66 -15.86
CA LEU A 277 -0.95 -20.39 -15.87
C LEU A 277 -1.12 -21.91 -15.72
N ASP A 278 -2.33 -22.37 -15.45
CA ASP A 278 -2.59 -23.80 -15.22
C ASP A 278 -2.43 -24.62 -16.51
N GLY A 279 -1.60 -25.67 -16.48
CA GLY A 279 -1.19 -26.44 -17.66
C GLY A 279 -0.16 -25.74 -18.57
N VAL A 280 0.31 -24.55 -18.20
CA VAL A 280 1.22 -23.75 -19.04
C VAL A 280 2.68 -24.16 -18.87
N ALA A 281 3.41 -24.26 -19.99
CA ALA A 281 4.86 -24.47 -19.98
C ALA A 281 5.64 -23.16 -19.94
N SER A 282 5.20 -22.15 -20.69
CA SER A 282 5.83 -20.83 -20.71
C SER A 282 4.83 -19.72 -21.04
N ALA A 283 5.16 -18.48 -20.71
CA ALA A 283 4.30 -17.34 -20.98
C ALA A 283 5.10 -16.09 -21.37
N GLU A 284 4.48 -15.25 -22.18
CA GLU A 284 4.96 -13.94 -22.58
C GLU A 284 3.88 -12.90 -22.31
N ILE A 285 4.31 -11.68 -22.02
CA ILE A 285 3.41 -10.54 -21.85
C ILE A 285 3.61 -9.54 -22.98
N ILE A 286 2.56 -8.76 -23.26
CA ILE A 286 2.60 -7.59 -24.14
C ILE A 286 2.14 -6.39 -23.30
N THR A 287 3.05 -5.44 -23.09
CA THR A 287 2.76 -4.20 -22.34
C THR A 287 1.89 -3.25 -23.15
N ASN A 288 1.30 -2.25 -22.49
CA ASN A 288 0.45 -1.25 -23.15
C ASN A 288 1.16 -0.45 -24.27
N ASP A 289 2.49 -0.36 -24.25
CA ASP A 289 3.28 0.25 -25.33
C ASP A 289 3.70 -0.75 -26.43
N GLY A 290 3.13 -1.97 -26.42
CA GLY A 290 3.32 -3.01 -27.43
C GLY A 290 4.61 -3.82 -27.30
N LYS A 291 5.37 -3.68 -26.20
CA LYS A 291 6.61 -4.43 -26.00
C LYS A 291 6.34 -5.81 -25.40
N THR A 292 7.12 -6.80 -25.85
CA THR A 292 7.01 -8.18 -25.40
C THR A 292 8.09 -8.53 -24.38
N TYR A 293 7.70 -9.19 -23.30
CA TYR A 293 8.61 -9.68 -22.25
C TYR A 293 8.25 -11.10 -21.83
N LYS A 294 9.23 -11.88 -21.39
CA LYS A 294 9.00 -13.23 -20.87
C LYS A 294 8.51 -13.18 -19.42
N VAL A 295 7.62 -14.09 -19.05
CA VAL A 295 7.36 -14.43 -17.65
C VAL A 295 8.50 -15.34 -17.19
N LEU A 296 9.33 -14.87 -16.26
CA LEU A 296 10.50 -15.61 -15.76
C LEU A 296 10.08 -16.73 -14.81
N GLY A 297 9.03 -16.50 -14.03
CA GLY A 297 8.59 -17.47 -13.05
C GLY A 297 7.44 -17.03 -12.17
N VAL A 298 7.06 -17.93 -11.26
CA VAL A 298 6.02 -17.75 -10.26
C VAL A 298 6.68 -17.70 -8.88
N TYR A 299 6.44 -16.62 -8.13
CA TYR A 299 6.87 -16.50 -6.74
C TYR A 299 6.03 -17.38 -5.83
N ASN A 300 4.71 -17.25 -5.95
CA ASN A 300 3.73 -17.97 -5.14
C ASN A 300 2.36 -17.92 -5.83
N TYR A 301 1.49 -18.86 -5.51
CA TYR A 301 0.14 -18.96 -6.07
C TYR A 301 -0.85 -19.51 -5.06
N ASP A 302 -2.12 -19.21 -5.28
CA ASP A 302 -3.26 -19.70 -4.52
C ASP A 302 -4.31 -20.20 -5.51
N VAL A 303 -4.56 -21.51 -5.47
CA VAL A 303 -5.51 -22.19 -6.37
C VAL A 303 -6.95 -21.85 -5.99
N GLU A 304 -7.25 -21.75 -4.69
CA GLU A 304 -8.59 -21.47 -4.17
C GLU A 304 -9.01 -20.03 -4.50
N ASN A 305 -8.11 -19.07 -4.24
CA ASN A 305 -8.34 -17.67 -4.57
C ASN A 305 -7.98 -17.33 -6.03
N ASP A 306 -7.58 -18.31 -6.85
CA ASP A 306 -7.25 -18.14 -8.27
C ASP A 306 -6.27 -16.98 -8.53
N LEU A 307 -5.19 -16.88 -7.75
CA LEU A 307 -4.17 -15.84 -7.89
C LEU A 307 -2.77 -16.42 -8.05
N ALA A 308 -1.95 -15.76 -8.87
CA ALA A 308 -0.54 -16.06 -8.99
C ALA A 308 0.29 -14.76 -8.98
N ARG A 309 1.31 -14.72 -8.13
CA ARG A 309 2.32 -13.66 -8.13
C ARG A 309 3.51 -14.10 -8.98
N ILE A 310 3.81 -13.34 -10.02
CA ILE A 310 4.78 -13.72 -11.06
C ILE A 310 5.88 -12.68 -11.21
N GLN A 311 6.99 -13.10 -11.79
CA GLN A 311 8.10 -12.23 -12.19
C GLN A 311 8.14 -12.09 -13.71
N ILE A 312 8.18 -10.86 -14.20
CA ILE A 312 8.36 -10.50 -15.60
C ILE A 312 9.81 -10.10 -15.84
N GLY A 313 10.40 -10.53 -16.97
CA GLY A 313 11.74 -10.12 -17.34
C GLY A 313 11.77 -8.67 -17.82
N GLY A 314 12.68 -7.86 -17.30
CA GLY A 314 12.80 -6.43 -17.65
C GLY A 314 12.73 -5.53 -16.42
N SER A 315 12.66 -4.22 -16.64
CA SER A 315 12.51 -3.21 -15.59
C SER A 315 11.96 -1.90 -16.17
N GLY A 316 11.63 -0.95 -15.29
CA GLY A 316 11.04 0.34 -15.70
C GLY A 316 9.53 0.24 -15.98
N PHE A 317 8.88 -0.81 -15.49
CA PHE A 317 7.43 -0.97 -15.60
C PHE A 317 6.71 0.07 -14.73
N THR A 318 5.46 0.40 -15.07
CA THR A 318 4.64 1.33 -14.27
C THR A 318 3.81 0.52 -13.27
N PRO A 319 4.15 0.48 -11.97
CA PRO A 319 3.35 -0.24 -10.99
C PRO A 319 2.00 0.45 -10.76
N ILE A 320 0.96 -0.34 -10.50
CA ILE A 320 -0.34 0.21 -10.10
C ILE A 320 -0.34 0.53 -8.60
N SER A 321 -1.06 1.59 -8.21
CA SER A 321 -1.39 1.83 -6.80
C SER A 321 -2.40 0.79 -6.33
N VAL A 322 -2.20 0.21 -5.14
CA VAL A 322 -3.05 -0.85 -4.60
C VAL A 322 -3.73 -0.38 -3.32
N ASP A 323 -5.02 -0.69 -3.17
CA ASP A 323 -5.77 -0.47 -1.93
C ASP A 323 -5.97 -1.80 -1.19
N TYR A 324 -5.10 -2.06 -0.21
CA TYR A 324 -5.16 -3.25 0.65
C TYR A 324 -6.12 -3.11 1.84
N SER A 325 -6.81 -1.97 2.00
CA SER A 325 -7.66 -1.74 3.18
C SER A 325 -8.89 -2.65 3.23
N GLY A 326 -9.31 -3.19 2.07
CA GLY A 326 -10.57 -3.94 1.97
C GLY A 326 -11.82 -3.09 2.15
N SER A 327 -11.71 -1.75 2.10
CA SER A 327 -12.80 -0.81 2.36
C SER A 327 -13.78 -0.62 1.19
N LEU A 328 -13.68 -1.43 0.14
CA LEU A 328 -14.57 -1.33 -1.02
C LEU A 328 -16.02 -1.62 -0.61
N LEU A 329 -16.94 -0.72 -0.96
CA LEU A 329 -18.35 -0.84 -0.58
C LEU A 329 -19.22 -1.28 -1.76
N THR A 330 -20.29 -2.02 -1.46
CA THR A 330 -21.38 -2.27 -2.41
C THR A 330 -21.99 -0.95 -2.89
N GLY A 331 -22.22 -0.83 -4.20
CA GLY A 331 -22.67 0.40 -4.85
C GLY A 331 -21.54 1.32 -5.33
N ALA A 332 -20.29 1.05 -4.97
CA ALA A 332 -19.15 1.84 -5.45
C ALA A 332 -18.94 1.70 -6.96
N THR A 333 -18.56 2.81 -7.62
CA THR A 333 -18.10 2.79 -9.01
C THR A 333 -16.73 2.12 -9.12
N VAL A 334 -16.63 1.19 -10.07
CA VAL A 334 -15.40 0.48 -10.40
C VAL A 334 -15.20 0.42 -11.91
N TYR A 335 -13.93 0.32 -12.30
CA TYR A 335 -13.50 0.18 -13.68
C TYR A 335 -12.71 -1.12 -13.82
N ALA A 336 -12.85 -1.80 -14.96
CA ALA A 336 -12.00 -2.91 -15.30
C ALA A 336 -11.13 -2.56 -16.52
N ILE A 337 -9.85 -2.87 -16.43
CA ILE A 337 -8.89 -2.78 -17.53
C ILE A 337 -8.32 -4.17 -17.77
N GLY A 338 -8.44 -4.66 -19.01
CA GLY A 338 -7.91 -5.94 -19.44
C GLY A 338 -7.89 -6.04 -20.96
N ASN A 339 -7.69 -7.25 -21.48
CA ASN A 339 -7.56 -7.50 -22.93
C ASN A 339 -8.64 -8.46 -23.46
N PRO A 340 -9.92 -8.05 -23.44
CA PRO A 340 -11.02 -8.90 -23.90
C PRO A 340 -10.82 -9.33 -25.35
N GLN A 341 -10.83 -10.64 -25.61
CA GLN A 341 -10.63 -11.25 -26.94
C GLN A 341 -9.34 -10.85 -27.68
N GLY A 342 -8.32 -10.36 -26.96
CA GLY A 342 -7.10 -9.84 -27.58
C GLY A 342 -7.24 -8.44 -28.18
N LEU A 343 -8.35 -7.74 -27.92
CA LEU A 343 -8.46 -6.30 -28.12
C LEU A 343 -7.76 -5.62 -26.93
N GLU A 344 -6.53 -5.18 -27.17
CA GLU A 344 -5.65 -4.71 -26.11
C GLU A 344 -6.23 -3.49 -25.38
N ASN A 345 -6.08 -3.53 -24.05
CA ASN A 345 -6.27 -2.43 -23.12
C ASN A 345 -7.65 -1.75 -23.20
N SER A 346 -8.70 -2.56 -23.08
CA SER A 346 -10.10 -2.09 -23.08
C SER A 346 -10.53 -1.66 -21.67
N LEU A 347 -11.06 -0.44 -21.56
CA LEU A 347 -11.70 0.07 -20.34
C LEU A 347 -13.19 -0.27 -20.34
N SER A 348 -13.69 -0.74 -19.20
CA SER A 348 -15.11 -0.89 -18.94
C SER A 348 -15.44 -0.32 -17.56
N ALA A 349 -16.69 0.16 -17.38
CA ALA A 349 -17.16 0.76 -16.14
C ALA A 349 -18.38 0.01 -15.61
N GLY A 350 -18.54 -0.02 -14.29
CA GLY A 350 -19.67 -0.64 -13.62
C GLY A 350 -19.72 -0.32 -12.13
N LEU A 351 -20.55 -1.05 -11.41
CA LEU A 351 -20.73 -0.92 -9.97
C LEU A 351 -20.34 -2.22 -9.26
N VAL A 352 -19.95 -2.10 -8.00
CA VAL A 352 -19.87 -3.24 -7.08
C VAL A 352 -21.27 -3.66 -6.70
N SER A 353 -21.70 -4.85 -7.14
CA SER A 353 -22.97 -5.46 -6.73
C SER A 353 -22.89 -6.10 -5.33
N SER A 354 -21.72 -6.62 -4.97
CA SER A 354 -21.41 -7.11 -3.61
C SER A 354 -19.91 -7.04 -3.40
N ALA A 355 -19.45 -6.32 -2.39
CA ALA A 355 -18.02 -6.26 -2.05
C ALA A 355 -17.48 -7.58 -1.47
N HIS A 356 -18.36 -8.38 -0.86
CA HIS A 356 -18.05 -9.67 -0.28
C HIS A 356 -19.11 -10.69 -0.70
N ARG A 357 -18.77 -11.57 -1.65
CA ARG A 357 -19.64 -12.64 -2.14
C ARG A 357 -18.91 -13.96 -1.97
N THR A 358 -19.37 -14.78 -1.03
CA THR A 358 -18.82 -16.12 -0.84
C THR A 358 -19.52 -17.12 -1.76
N ILE A 359 -18.76 -17.81 -2.60
CA ILE A 359 -19.22 -18.91 -3.46
C ILE A 359 -18.25 -20.06 -3.23
N ASN A 360 -18.76 -21.23 -2.81
CA ASN A 360 -17.95 -22.42 -2.52
C ASN A 360 -16.74 -22.14 -1.60
N GLY A 361 -16.94 -21.30 -0.58
CA GLY A 361 -15.87 -20.95 0.39
C GLY A 361 -14.94 -19.82 -0.05
N VAL A 362 -14.94 -19.43 -1.33
CA VAL A 362 -14.07 -18.37 -1.87
C VAL A 362 -14.79 -17.02 -1.86
N ASN A 363 -14.10 -15.96 -1.44
CA ASN A 363 -14.65 -14.61 -1.39
C ASN A 363 -14.36 -13.83 -2.69
N TYR A 364 -15.41 -13.30 -3.31
CA TYR A 364 -15.36 -12.52 -4.53
C TYR A 364 -15.90 -11.10 -4.33
N ILE A 365 -15.42 -10.17 -5.17
CA ILE A 365 -16.10 -8.92 -5.47
C ILE A 365 -17.02 -9.20 -6.66
N GLN A 366 -18.33 -9.06 -6.47
CA GLN A 366 -19.31 -9.14 -7.54
C GLN A 366 -19.47 -7.77 -8.19
N ILE A 367 -19.33 -7.69 -9.51
CA ILE A 367 -19.34 -6.45 -10.28
C ILE A 367 -20.30 -6.52 -11.47
N THR A 368 -20.83 -5.37 -11.88
CA THR A 368 -21.63 -5.24 -13.11
C THR A 368 -20.77 -4.90 -14.33
N THR A 369 -19.48 -4.63 -14.12
CA THR A 369 -18.54 -4.20 -15.18
C THR A 369 -18.41 -5.28 -16.24
N PRO A 370 -18.65 -4.99 -17.53
CA PRO A 370 -18.50 -5.97 -18.60
C PRO A 370 -17.06 -6.52 -18.68
N ILE A 371 -16.91 -7.84 -18.57
CA ILE A 371 -15.66 -8.56 -18.83
C ILE A 371 -15.94 -9.72 -19.78
N SER A 372 -14.92 -10.19 -20.49
CA SER A 372 -15.03 -11.37 -21.36
C SER A 372 -13.79 -12.24 -21.27
N SER A 373 -13.76 -13.35 -22.00
CA SER A 373 -12.54 -14.14 -22.21
C SER A 373 -11.36 -13.23 -22.61
N GLY A 374 -10.22 -13.41 -21.97
CA GLY A 374 -9.04 -12.54 -22.10
C GLY A 374 -8.92 -11.44 -21.04
N SER A 375 -10.00 -11.09 -20.33
CA SER A 375 -9.93 -10.17 -19.19
C SER A 375 -9.45 -10.83 -17.88
N SER A 376 -9.38 -12.16 -17.80
CA SER A 376 -8.86 -12.88 -16.63
C SER A 376 -7.44 -12.43 -16.29
N GLY A 377 -7.21 -12.04 -15.05
CA GLY A 377 -5.96 -11.49 -14.54
C GLY A 377 -5.83 -9.97 -14.68
N GLY A 378 -6.83 -9.30 -15.28
CA GLY A 378 -6.89 -7.85 -15.44
C GLY A 378 -7.17 -7.09 -14.13
N ALA A 379 -7.08 -5.77 -14.21
CA ALA A 379 -7.24 -4.89 -13.05
C ALA A 379 -8.71 -4.51 -12.81
N LEU A 380 -9.21 -4.71 -11.59
CA LEU A 380 -10.40 -4.05 -11.08
C LEU A 380 -9.98 -2.84 -10.23
N ILE A 381 -10.42 -1.66 -10.63
CA ILE A 381 -9.91 -0.37 -10.16
C ILE A 381 -11.06 0.43 -9.55
N ASN A 382 -10.83 1.00 -8.36
CA ASN A 382 -11.81 1.89 -7.73
C ASN A 382 -11.83 3.28 -8.41
N ALA A 383 -12.81 4.10 -8.05
CA ALA A 383 -12.95 5.46 -8.57
C ALA A 383 -11.75 6.39 -8.31
N ARG A 384 -10.78 5.98 -7.48
CA ARG A 384 -9.57 6.74 -7.11
C ARG A 384 -8.33 6.29 -7.91
N GLY A 385 -8.51 5.35 -8.85
CA GLY A 385 -7.41 4.82 -9.67
C GLY A 385 -6.52 3.82 -8.93
N GLN A 386 -7.06 3.12 -7.93
CA GLN A 386 -6.34 2.10 -7.18
C GLN A 386 -6.90 0.71 -7.47
N LEU A 387 -6.00 -0.27 -7.59
CA LEU A 387 -6.34 -1.69 -7.71
C LEU A 387 -7.03 -2.17 -6.44
N VAL A 388 -8.23 -2.74 -6.59
CA VAL A 388 -9.02 -3.33 -5.50
C VAL A 388 -9.30 -4.82 -5.73
N GLY A 389 -9.08 -5.33 -6.94
CA GLY A 389 -9.20 -6.75 -7.25
C GLY A 389 -8.64 -7.14 -8.61
N ILE A 390 -8.63 -8.44 -8.87
CA ILE A 390 -8.19 -9.05 -10.13
C ILE A 390 -9.41 -9.68 -10.81
N THR A 391 -9.72 -9.26 -12.03
CA THR A 391 -10.86 -9.80 -12.78
C THR A 391 -10.61 -11.27 -13.12
N THR A 392 -11.60 -12.13 -12.88
CA THR A 392 -11.51 -13.58 -13.15
C THR A 392 -12.72 -14.00 -14.02
N ALA A 393 -13.61 -14.82 -13.49
CA ALA A 393 -14.73 -15.40 -14.21
C ALA A 393 -16.01 -14.54 -14.28
N SER A 394 -16.83 -14.84 -15.29
CA SER A 394 -18.25 -14.48 -15.37
C SER A 394 -19.11 -15.72 -15.06
N MET A 395 -20.22 -15.56 -14.34
CA MET A 395 -21.16 -16.64 -14.11
C MET A 395 -21.97 -16.91 -15.40
N SER A 396 -21.84 -18.12 -15.95
CA SER A 396 -22.37 -18.51 -17.26
C SER A 396 -23.89 -18.44 -17.41
N ASN A 397 -24.64 -18.32 -16.31
CA ASN A 397 -26.10 -18.47 -16.28
C ASN A 397 -26.86 -17.15 -16.03
N GLY A 398 -26.21 -15.99 -16.13
CA GLY A 398 -26.87 -14.68 -16.03
C GLY A 398 -26.05 -13.54 -16.65
N GLN A 399 -26.73 -12.48 -17.09
CA GLN A 399 -26.07 -11.29 -17.66
C GLN A 399 -25.51 -10.41 -16.53
N ASN A 400 -24.32 -9.82 -16.76
CA ASN A 400 -23.62 -8.92 -15.82
C ASN A 400 -23.34 -9.52 -14.42
N LEU A 401 -23.12 -10.83 -14.37
CA LEU A 401 -22.70 -11.55 -13.17
C LEU A 401 -21.20 -11.81 -13.22
N ASN A 402 -20.41 -10.74 -13.07
CA ASN A 402 -18.96 -10.81 -13.19
C ASN A 402 -18.31 -10.80 -11.81
N LEU A 403 -17.17 -11.47 -11.69
CA LEU A 403 -16.45 -11.64 -10.43
C LEU A 403 -15.00 -11.15 -10.56
N ALA A 404 -14.49 -10.63 -9.45
CA ALA A 404 -13.08 -10.35 -9.26
C ALA A 404 -12.63 -10.91 -7.90
N ILE A 405 -11.37 -11.34 -7.82
CA ILE A 405 -10.74 -11.72 -6.56
C ILE A 405 -10.29 -10.43 -5.85
N PRO A 406 -10.66 -10.21 -4.57
CA PRO A 406 -10.17 -9.06 -3.81
C PRO A 406 -8.64 -9.04 -3.75
N ILE A 407 -8.04 -7.87 -3.98
CA ILE A 407 -6.58 -7.75 -3.99
C ILE A 407 -5.95 -8.04 -2.63
N THR A 408 -6.73 -7.97 -1.55
CA THR A 408 -6.31 -8.34 -0.19
C THR A 408 -5.86 -9.80 -0.09
N ALA A 409 -6.38 -10.71 -0.92
CA ALA A 409 -5.93 -12.11 -0.96
C ALA A 409 -4.44 -12.24 -1.35
N LEU A 410 -3.90 -11.26 -2.10
CA LEU A 410 -2.49 -11.22 -2.46
C LEU A 410 -1.55 -11.07 -1.26
N THR A 411 -2.02 -10.56 -0.11
CA THR A 411 -1.20 -10.40 1.10
C THR A 411 -0.68 -11.72 1.66
N ALA A 412 -1.38 -12.83 1.39
CA ALA A 412 -0.92 -14.19 1.73
C ALA A 412 0.18 -14.70 0.79
N LEU A 413 0.29 -14.15 -0.43
CA LEU A 413 1.25 -14.55 -1.46
C LEU A 413 2.57 -13.77 -1.34
N LYS A 414 3.45 -14.27 -0.46
CA LYS A 414 4.77 -13.69 -0.23
C LYS A 414 5.65 -13.75 -1.48
N GLN A 415 6.47 -12.71 -1.64
CA GLN A 415 7.50 -12.63 -2.67
C GLN A 415 8.81 -13.18 -2.09
N GLU A 416 9.08 -14.45 -2.33
CA GLU A 416 10.31 -15.14 -1.92
C GLU A 416 11.20 -15.39 -3.15
N SER A 417 11.62 -16.64 -3.39
CA SER A 417 12.24 -17.05 -4.65
C SER A 417 11.18 -17.50 -5.66
N TYR A 418 11.31 -17.10 -6.93
CA TYR A 418 10.45 -17.64 -7.99
C TYR A 418 11.04 -18.93 -8.60
N GLN A 419 10.15 -19.80 -9.07
CA GLN A 419 10.47 -20.96 -9.91
C GLN A 419 9.95 -20.71 -11.33
N SER A 420 10.51 -21.38 -12.34
CA SER A 420 9.99 -21.26 -13.71
C SER A 420 8.52 -21.71 -13.77
N VAL A 421 7.75 -21.14 -14.71
CA VAL A 421 6.31 -21.47 -14.87
C VAL A 421 6.10 -22.97 -14.99
N SER A 422 6.83 -23.64 -15.89
CA SER A 422 6.76 -25.09 -16.08
C SER A 422 7.08 -25.90 -14.83
N ALA A 423 8.07 -25.48 -14.03
CA ALA A 423 8.44 -26.20 -12.81
C ALA A 423 7.34 -26.07 -11.74
N THR A 424 6.77 -24.88 -11.58
CA THR A 424 5.65 -24.62 -10.66
C THR A 424 4.43 -25.44 -11.04
N VAL A 425 4.03 -25.42 -12.33
CA VAL A 425 2.88 -26.18 -12.83
C VAL A 425 3.11 -27.69 -12.70
N SER A 426 4.32 -28.18 -13.00
CA SER A 426 4.65 -29.60 -12.83
C SER A 426 4.59 -30.05 -11.37
N ALA A 427 5.02 -29.20 -10.44
CA ALA A 427 4.92 -29.48 -9.01
C ALA A 427 3.46 -29.55 -8.55
N PHE A 428 2.62 -28.60 -8.98
CA PHE A 428 1.18 -28.59 -8.72
C PHE A 428 0.49 -29.85 -9.24
N VAL A 429 0.70 -30.19 -10.52
CA VAL A 429 0.12 -31.41 -11.14
C VAL A 429 0.52 -32.66 -10.38
N LYS A 430 1.80 -32.75 -9.97
CA LYS A 430 2.30 -33.88 -9.18
C LYS A 430 1.60 -33.99 -7.82
N GLU A 431 1.39 -32.87 -7.14
CA GLU A 431 0.70 -32.84 -5.85
C GLU A 431 -0.76 -33.29 -5.98
N LEU A 432 -1.49 -32.72 -6.95
CA LEU A 432 -2.88 -33.09 -7.24
C LEU A 432 -3.00 -34.57 -7.64
N SER A 433 -2.07 -35.05 -8.47
CA SER A 433 -2.00 -36.46 -8.87
C SER A 433 -1.76 -37.41 -7.69
N ASN A 434 -1.02 -36.97 -6.66
CA ASN A 434 -0.79 -37.73 -5.44
C ASN A 434 -1.97 -37.66 -4.46
N SER A 435 -2.73 -36.56 -4.47
CA SER A 435 -3.92 -36.40 -3.63
C SER A 435 -5.10 -37.23 -4.14
N PHE A 436 -5.16 -37.53 -5.44
CA PHE A 436 -6.19 -38.38 -6.05
C PHE A 436 -6.20 -39.80 -5.45
N LYS A 437 -7.26 -40.09 -4.69
CA LYS A 437 -7.49 -41.35 -3.97
C LYS A 437 -8.86 -41.95 -4.27
N LEU A 438 -8.94 -43.27 -4.19
CA LEU A 438 -10.19 -44.04 -4.22
C LEU A 438 -10.44 -44.64 -2.84
N SER A 439 -11.70 -44.64 -2.38
CA SER A 439 -12.06 -45.28 -1.11
C SER A 439 -11.93 -46.82 -1.15
N LYS A 440 -11.94 -47.40 -2.35
CA LYS A 440 -11.74 -48.84 -2.61
C LYS A 440 -10.96 -49.03 -3.90
N SER A 441 -9.97 -49.92 -3.89
CA SER A 441 -9.27 -50.40 -5.09
C SER A 441 -9.79 -51.74 -5.60
N SER A 442 -10.64 -52.42 -4.83
CA SER A 442 -11.33 -53.64 -5.26
C SER A 442 -12.72 -53.77 -4.64
N VAL A 443 -13.64 -54.40 -5.39
CA VAL A 443 -15.05 -54.57 -5.03
C VAL A 443 -15.53 -55.96 -5.45
N ARG A 444 -16.37 -56.58 -4.60
CA ARG A 444 -17.16 -57.77 -4.96
C ARG A 444 -18.64 -57.43 -4.96
N LEU A 445 -19.36 -57.81 -6.02
CA LEU A 445 -20.79 -57.60 -6.19
C LEU A 445 -21.49 -58.91 -6.57
N SER A 446 -22.77 -59.02 -6.24
CA SER A 446 -23.67 -59.98 -6.89
C SER A 446 -24.29 -59.36 -8.15
N PRO A 447 -24.82 -60.15 -9.10
CA PRO A 447 -25.67 -59.62 -10.16
C PRO A 447 -26.83 -58.79 -9.57
N GLY A 448 -27.04 -57.58 -10.09
CA GLY A 448 -28.00 -56.59 -9.56
C GLY A 448 -27.56 -55.86 -8.29
N GLY A 449 -26.50 -56.32 -7.61
CA GLY A 449 -25.92 -55.65 -6.44
C GLY A 449 -25.18 -54.39 -6.83
N SER A 450 -25.19 -53.37 -5.96
CA SER A 450 -24.50 -52.11 -6.18
C SER A 450 -23.65 -51.67 -4.99
N THR A 451 -22.61 -50.90 -5.26
CA THR A 451 -21.82 -50.21 -4.24
C THR A 451 -21.32 -48.88 -4.78
N THR A 452 -20.90 -47.99 -3.88
CA THR A 452 -20.25 -46.75 -4.24
C THR A 452 -18.75 -46.82 -3.91
N VAL A 453 -17.94 -46.31 -4.83
CA VAL A 453 -16.53 -45.97 -4.60
C VAL A 453 -16.42 -44.46 -4.65
N THR A 454 -15.86 -43.87 -3.59
CA THR A 454 -15.65 -42.42 -3.51
C THR A 454 -14.31 -42.09 -4.12
N CYS A 455 -14.31 -41.18 -5.07
CA CYS A 455 -13.15 -40.56 -5.66
C CYS A 455 -12.89 -39.24 -4.92
N SER A 456 -11.73 -39.11 -4.28
CA SER A 456 -11.34 -37.94 -3.49
C SER A 456 -10.15 -37.26 -4.13
N ILE A 457 -10.29 -35.99 -4.50
CA ILE A 457 -9.24 -35.18 -5.13
C ILE A 457 -9.22 -33.81 -4.43
N PRO A 458 -8.71 -33.72 -3.18
CA PRO A 458 -8.68 -32.46 -2.45
C PRO A 458 -7.96 -31.35 -3.22
N GLY A 459 -8.56 -30.16 -3.25
CA GLY A 459 -8.04 -28.99 -3.96
C GLY A 459 -8.21 -29.06 -5.48
N ILE A 460 -9.16 -29.87 -5.98
CA ILE A 460 -9.41 -29.96 -7.42
C ILE A 460 -9.85 -28.59 -7.97
N PRO A 461 -9.11 -28.01 -8.95
CA PRO A 461 -9.49 -26.72 -9.51
C PRO A 461 -10.81 -26.81 -10.29
N SER A 462 -11.56 -25.71 -10.31
CA SER A 462 -12.70 -25.56 -11.22
C SER A 462 -12.27 -25.86 -12.67
N GLY A 463 -13.13 -26.56 -13.42
CA GLY A 463 -12.87 -26.98 -14.80
C GLY A 463 -12.07 -28.28 -14.96
N TYR A 464 -11.50 -28.82 -13.88
CA TYR A 464 -10.93 -30.17 -13.91
C TYR A 464 -12.06 -31.20 -13.84
N SER A 465 -11.83 -32.38 -14.37
CA SER A 465 -12.87 -33.41 -14.44
C SER A 465 -12.33 -34.80 -14.18
N VAL A 466 -13.25 -35.73 -13.91
CA VAL A 466 -12.95 -37.15 -13.85
C VAL A 466 -13.79 -37.92 -14.86
N SER A 467 -13.18 -38.91 -15.48
CA SER A 467 -13.89 -39.87 -16.34
C SER A 467 -13.62 -41.30 -15.88
N TYR A 468 -14.43 -42.24 -16.34
CA TYR A 468 -14.16 -43.67 -16.14
C TYR A 468 -14.21 -44.43 -17.46
N GLU A 469 -13.45 -45.51 -17.51
CA GLU A 469 -13.47 -46.52 -18.57
C GLU A 469 -13.65 -47.90 -17.93
N VAL A 470 -14.55 -48.70 -18.49
CA VAL A 470 -14.85 -50.06 -18.03
C VAL A 470 -14.34 -51.04 -19.08
N SER A 471 -13.43 -51.94 -18.70
CA SER A 471 -12.82 -52.90 -19.65
C SER A 471 -13.85 -53.85 -20.28
N THR A 472 -14.97 -54.12 -19.62
CA THR A 472 -16.08 -54.91 -20.16
C THR A 472 -17.43 -54.43 -19.63
N ARG A 473 -18.10 -53.55 -20.39
CA ARG A 473 -19.36 -52.90 -20.01
C ARG A 473 -20.55 -53.85 -19.79
N SER A 474 -20.48 -55.10 -20.24
CA SER A 474 -21.52 -56.10 -19.99
C SER A 474 -21.46 -56.70 -18.57
N ILE A 475 -20.35 -56.52 -17.83
CA ILE A 475 -20.16 -57.10 -16.48
C ILE A 475 -20.57 -56.09 -15.40
N VAL A 476 -20.21 -54.82 -15.54
CA VAL A 476 -20.53 -53.74 -14.59
C VAL A 476 -21.00 -52.51 -15.34
N GLN A 477 -22.05 -51.89 -14.80
CA GLN A 477 -22.49 -50.55 -15.16
C GLN A 477 -21.99 -49.55 -14.12
N CYS A 478 -21.55 -48.38 -14.57
CA CYS A 478 -21.10 -47.29 -13.71
C CYS A 478 -21.96 -46.04 -13.92
N SER A 479 -22.12 -45.23 -12.88
CA SER A 479 -22.71 -43.90 -12.96
C SER A 479 -22.09 -42.97 -11.92
N TRP A 480 -21.77 -41.74 -12.33
CA TRP A 480 -21.33 -40.69 -11.42
C TRP A 480 -22.51 -40.13 -10.62
N GLY A 481 -22.25 -39.80 -9.35
CA GLY A 481 -23.06 -38.88 -8.56
C GLY A 481 -22.63 -37.43 -8.78
N GLU A 482 -23.16 -36.53 -7.96
CA GLU A 482 -22.73 -35.13 -7.92
C GLU A 482 -21.45 -34.98 -7.10
N TRP A 483 -20.69 -33.92 -7.38
CA TRP A 483 -19.57 -33.51 -6.54
C TRP A 483 -20.10 -33.06 -5.17
N GLY A 484 -19.54 -33.63 -4.11
CA GLY A 484 -19.75 -33.18 -2.74
C GLY A 484 -18.86 -31.98 -2.41
N ASN A 485 -19.15 -31.33 -1.28
CA ASN A 485 -18.48 -30.10 -0.83
C ASN A 485 -17.00 -30.27 -0.44
N ASP A 486 -16.51 -31.51 -0.32
CA ASP A 486 -15.14 -31.84 0.11
C ASP A 486 -14.30 -32.42 -1.03
N ASP A 487 -14.51 -31.95 -2.27
CA ASP A 487 -13.83 -32.41 -3.49
C ASP A 487 -13.91 -33.93 -3.71
N ASN A 488 -15.07 -34.49 -3.36
CA ASN A 488 -15.37 -35.91 -3.44
C ASN A 488 -16.47 -36.15 -4.47
N VAL A 489 -16.33 -37.18 -5.30
CA VAL A 489 -17.38 -37.62 -6.21
C VAL A 489 -17.60 -39.12 -6.10
N ALA A 490 -18.87 -39.52 -6.03
CA ALA A 490 -19.28 -40.91 -5.89
C ALA A 490 -19.36 -41.58 -7.27
N LEU A 491 -18.68 -42.72 -7.46
CA LEU A 491 -18.90 -43.64 -8.57
C LEU A 491 -19.73 -44.83 -8.08
N THR A 492 -20.97 -44.94 -8.54
CA THR A 492 -21.80 -46.12 -8.28
C THR A 492 -21.47 -47.20 -9.30
N LEU A 493 -21.17 -48.41 -8.80
CA LEU A 493 -20.90 -49.61 -9.57
C LEU A 493 -22.06 -50.60 -9.37
N THR A 494 -22.65 -51.10 -10.45
CA THR A 494 -23.75 -52.08 -10.41
C THR A 494 -23.37 -53.31 -11.23
N GLY A 495 -23.35 -54.48 -10.57
CA GLY A 495 -23.06 -55.77 -11.22
C GLY A 495 -24.19 -56.18 -12.17
N GLN A 496 -23.83 -56.60 -13.37
CA GLN A 496 -24.78 -57.00 -14.42
C GLN A 496 -24.67 -58.50 -14.69
N ASN A 497 -23.49 -58.96 -15.12
CA ASN A 497 -23.20 -60.36 -15.44
C ASN A 497 -22.00 -60.85 -14.64
N LEU A 498 -21.91 -62.16 -14.44
CA LEU A 498 -20.77 -62.79 -13.76
C LEU A 498 -19.47 -62.55 -14.53
N GLY A 499 -18.40 -62.25 -13.80
CA GLY A 499 -17.07 -62.06 -14.38
C GLY A 499 -16.20 -61.10 -13.59
N ASP A 500 -14.97 -60.93 -14.03
CA ASP A 500 -14.03 -59.95 -13.50
C ASP A 500 -13.86 -58.82 -14.51
N VAL A 501 -13.87 -57.59 -14.02
CA VAL A 501 -13.75 -56.38 -14.83
C VAL A 501 -12.92 -55.34 -14.10
N THR A 502 -12.33 -54.45 -14.88
CA THR A 502 -11.53 -53.34 -14.37
C THR A 502 -12.23 -52.04 -14.72
N VAL A 503 -12.35 -51.14 -13.74
CA VAL A 503 -12.83 -49.78 -13.95
C VAL A 503 -11.67 -48.83 -13.70
N THR A 504 -11.20 -48.15 -14.75
CA THR A 504 -10.14 -47.15 -14.67
C THR A 504 -10.77 -45.77 -14.56
N ILE A 505 -10.37 -45.00 -13.57
CA ILE A 505 -10.80 -43.60 -13.37
C ILE A 505 -9.61 -42.71 -13.70
N SER A 506 -9.85 -41.71 -14.55
CA SER A 506 -8.84 -40.74 -14.99
C SER A 506 -9.20 -39.35 -14.48
N LEU A 507 -8.20 -38.64 -13.94
CA LEU A 507 -8.27 -37.22 -13.62
C LEU A 507 -7.74 -36.42 -14.81
N HIS A 508 -8.49 -35.42 -15.25
CA HIS A 508 -8.18 -34.58 -16.40
C HIS A 508 -8.03 -33.12 -15.99
N ASN A 509 -7.08 -32.42 -16.64
CA ASN A 509 -7.03 -30.97 -16.59
C ASN A 509 -8.11 -30.34 -17.49
N ARG A 510 -8.09 -29.00 -17.58
CA ARG A 510 -9.06 -28.23 -18.40
C ARG A 510 -8.95 -28.46 -19.91
N SER A 511 -7.81 -28.99 -20.36
CA SER A 511 -7.56 -29.32 -21.77
C SER A 511 -7.81 -30.80 -22.07
N ASP A 512 -8.47 -31.51 -21.15
CA ASP A 512 -8.79 -32.94 -21.23
C ASP A 512 -7.55 -33.85 -21.26
N GLU A 513 -6.40 -33.35 -20.77
CA GLU A 513 -5.20 -34.18 -20.62
C GLU A 513 -5.25 -34.97 -19.32
N VAL A 514 -4.94 -36.26 -19.41
CA VAL A 514 -4.90 -37.18 -18.27
C VAL A 514 -3.70 -36.87 -17.39
N LEU A 515 -3.96 -36.44 -16.16
CA LEU A 515 -2.93 -36.17 -15.14
C LEU A 515 -2.59 -37.42 -14.32
N ALA A 516 -3.60 -38.21 -13.97
CA ALA A 516 -3.45 -39.39 -13.14
C ALA A 516 -4.58 -40.39 -13.38
N GLN A 517 -4.27 -41.67 -13.18
CA GLN A 517 -5.25 -42.76 -13.24
C GLN A 517 -5.25 -43.59 -11.97
N ARG A 518 -6.42 -44.13 -11.64
CA ARG A 518 -6.63 -45.10 -10.56
C ARG A 518 -7.55 -46.20 -11.06
N THR A 519 -7.40 -47.39 -10.50
CA THR A 519 -8.08 -48.57 -11.00
C THR A 519 -8.83 -49.28 -9.89
N ILE A 520 -10.03 -49.76 -10.21
CA ILE A 520 -10.87 -50.59 -9.34
C ILE A 520 -11.00 -51.96 -9.99
N GLU A 521 -10.58 -53.00 -9.27
CA GLU A 521 -10.86 -54.39 -9.65
C GLU A 521 -12.25 -54.79 -9.16
N VAL A 522 -13.14 -55.21 -10.06
CA VAL A 522 -14.51 -55.59 -9.72
C VAL A 522 -14.77 -57.03 -10.11
N ALA A 523 -15.15 -57.84 -9.11
CA ALA A 523 -15.59 -59.22 -9.33
C ALA A 523 -17.09 -59.34 -9.08
N VAL A 524 -17.83 -59.75 -10.11
CA VAL A 524 -19.26 -60.07 -10.00
C VAL A 524 -19.40 -61.58 -9.90
N ARG A 525 -19.99 -62.07 -8.80
CA ARG A 525 -20.10 -63.49 -8.47
C ARG A 525 -21.47 -63.90 -7.96
#